data_AF-A0A7K2C4T4-F1
#
_entry.id   AF-A0A7K2C4T4-F1
#
_cell.length_a   1.000
_cell.length_b   1.000
_cell.length_c   1.000
_cell.angle_alpha   90.00
_cell.angle_beta   90.00
_cell.angle_gamma   90.00
#
_symmetry.space_group_name_H-M   'P 1'
#
loop_
_entity.id
_entity.type
_entity.pdbx_description
1 polymer ?
#
loop_
_entity_poly.entity_id
_entity_poly.type
_entity_poly.pdbx_seq_one_letter_code
_entity_poly.pdbx_strand_id
1 'polypeptide(L)'
;NGIDDDSNGFIDDVHGVNYCDGDDTINDPFEPRLGEHGTAVAGTAGAVTNNGIGVAGAAWNAQLMHICGLYEGIVYAAANGADIINVSWGGGSIQASTYVAQTLDLATDMGALVVAGAGNANLNSDLYRFYPSSYPRVLSVGATAKDSRRRASFSNYGKMVNVFAPGVNIVTTDLDGDYTSSVSGTSFSSPLVSGVAALVKTRYPDTSPDALREQIRLASEHIDAENPGHAGQLGRGYVNAEASLEMPVFPAVRLVRWTWDDSDSDLMIMSGEEVTIKAVFVNHLADAQELSIGLTGSEPYPYIDLSNAEHMVGRLTRGDSTEVTLRFVVASDAPSSRVIRLYTRIRDGAFVDEPDQLSFGINSRIELDHAALSALFTSTGGASWQRNRNWNINSVPTLSELAQWYGVVVSHGVVSRLSLCRNHLTGTLPSELGNLQGLEDLRLCDNSITGEIPPELGNLTQLQRLELDRNSLTGNIPNELGDLAQLRRLELHTNSFTG
;
A
#
# COMPACT_ATOMS: atom_id res chain seq x y z
N ASN A 1 -50.37 -1.55 -21.08
CA ASN A 1 -51.67 -2.23 -21.32
C ASN A 1 -52.58 -2.14 -20.07
N GLY A 2 -52.23 -1.32 -19.08
CA GLY A 2 -52.91 -1.29 -17.79
C GLY A 2 -52.59 -2.50 -16.89
N ILE A 3 -51.55 -3.27 -17.21
CA ILE A 3 -51.10 -4.46 -16.49
C ILE A 3 -49.66 -4.22 -16.04
N ASP A 4 -49.39 -4.62 -14.81
CA ASP A 4 -48.04 -4.77 -14.26
C ASP A 4 -47.49 -6.13 -14.78
N ASP A 5 -46.89 -6.08 -15.97
CA ASP A 5 -46.47 -7.28 -16.72
C ASP A 5 -45.28 -8.00 -16.04
N ASP A 6 -44.45 -7.30 -15.28
CA ASP A 6 -43.29 -7.85 -14.54
C ASP A 6 -43.58 -8.07 -13.04
N SER A 7 -44.78 -7.73 -12.57
CA SER A 7 -45.25 -7.91 -11.20
C SER A 7 -44.40 -7.19 -10.15
N ASN A 8 -43.84 -6.04 -10.53
CA ASN A 8 -42.97 -5.23 -9.67
C ASN A 8 -43.76 -4.21 -8.81
N GLY A 9 -45.08 -4.14 -8.98
CA GLY A 9 -46.00 -3.23 -8.29
C GLY A 9 -46.37 -1.99 -9.10
N PHE A 10 -45.83 -1.81 -10.31
CA PHE A 10 -46.03 -0.63 -11.14
C PHE A 10 -46.60 -1.03 -12.51
N ILE A 11 -47.72 -0.41 -12.88
CA ILE A 11 -48.35 -0.64 -14.17
C ILE A 11 -47.64 0.22 -15.22
N ASP A 12 -47.24 -0.40 -16.35
CA ASP A 12 -46.73 0.30 -17.55
C ASP A 12 -45.48 1.19 -17.31
N ASP A 13 -44.58 0.82 -16.40
CA ASP A 13 -43.33 1.51 -16.05
C ASP A 13 -42.18 1.29 -17.06
N VAL A 14 -42.51 1.35 -18.36
CA VAL A 14 -41.62 0.99 -19.48
C VAL A 14 -40.27 1.73 -19.47
N HIS A 15 -40.26 2.96 -19.00
CA HIS A 15 -39.06 3.79 -18.94
C HIS A 15 -38.62 4.14 -17.51
N GLY A 16 -39.28 3.54 -16.51
CA GLY A 16 -39.13 3.78 -15.08
C GLY A 16 -40.42 4.30 -14.44
N VAL A 17 -40.31 4.85 -13.23
CA VAL A 17 -41.45 5.05 -12.32
C VAL A 17 -41.62 6.49 -11.85
N ASN A 18 -42.86 6.92 -11.59
CA ASN A 18 -43.19 8.25 -11.10
C ASN A 18 -43.93 8.21 -9.74
N TYR A 19 -43.22 8.47 -8.65
CA TYR A 19 -43.78 8.62 -7.30
C TYR A 19 -44.25 10.05 -6.97
N CYS A 20 -44.06 11.01 -7.86
CA CYS A 20 -44.21 12.44 -7.57
C CYS A 20 -45.64 12.95 -7.75
N ASP A 21 -46.42 12.36 -8.66
CA ASP A 21 -47.72 12.89 -9.06
C ASP A 21 -48.93 12.16 -8.44
N GLY A 22 -48.69 11.05 -7.73
CA GLY A 22 -49.73 10.29 -7.01
C GLY A 22 -50.83 9.69 -7.90
N ASP A 23 -50.62 9.67 -9.22
CA ASP A 23 -51.48 9.04 -10.22
C ASP A 23 -50.82 7.74 -10.70
N ASP A 24 -51.18 6.63 -10.06
CA ASP A 24 -50.63 5.29 -10.31
C ASP A 24 -51.10 4.69 -11.66
N THR A 25 -51.88 5.42 -12.46
CA THR A 25 -52.50 4.90 -13.69
C THR A 25 -51.65 5.11 -14.96
N ILE A 26 -50.65 5.99 -14.90
CA ILE A 26 -49.70 6.25 -15.98
C ILE A 26 -48.30 6.45 -15.34
N ASN A 27 -47.50 5.37 -15.26
CA ASN A 27 -46.09 5.47 -14.83
C ASN A 27 -45.22 6.05 -15.96
N ASP A 28 -45.48 7.30 -16.32
CA ASP A 28 -44.59 8.07 -17.19
C ASP A 28 -43.68 8.97 -16.32
N PRO A 29 -42.39 8.62 -16.18
CA PRO A 29 -41.46 9.44 -15.42
C PRO A 29 -41.05 10.73 -16.16
N PHE A 30 -41.52 10.97 -17.39
CA PHE A 30 -41.18 12.14 -18.21
C PHE A 30 -42.25 13.24 -18.26
N GLU A 31 -43.19 13.27 -17.30
CA GLU A 31 -44.27 14.27 -17.26
C GLU A 31 -43.72 15.72 -17.40
N PRO A 32 -44.22 16.53 -18.36
CA PRO A 32 -43.71 17.88 -18.66
C PRO A 32 -43.69 18.85 -17.47
N ARG A 33 -44.43 18.55 -16.40
CA ARG A 33 -44.53 19.38 -15.19
C ARG A 33 -43.33 19.29 -14.26
N LEU A 34 -42.48 18.27 -14.43
CA LEU A 34 -41.37 17.97 -13.51
C LEU A 34 -40.03 18.62 -13.94
N GLY A 35 -40.00 19.32 -15.08
CA GLY A 35 -38.94 20.23 -15.50
C GLY A 35 -37.78 19.59 -16.27
N GLU A 36 -37.04 20.43 -17.00
CA GLU A 36 -35.90 20.07 -17.86
C GLU A 36 -34.68 19.49 -17.11
N HIS A 37 -34.67 19.58 -15.77
CA HIS A 37 -33.53 19.20 -14.95
C HIS A 37 -33.17 17.71 -15.08
N GLY A 38 -34.15 16.80 -15.08
CA GLY A 38 -33.92 15.35 -15.21
C GLY A 38 -33.26 14.99 -16.54
N THR A 39 -33.76 15.57 -17.63
CA THR A 39 -33.19 15.44 -18.98
C THR A 39 -31.73 15.90 -19.01
N ALA A 40 -31.43 17.07 -18.46
CA ALA A 40 -30.08 17.60 -18.40
C ALA A 40 -29.12 16.72 -17.57
N VAL A 41 -29.58 16.15 -16.46
CA VAL A 41 -28.82 15.18 -15.65
C VAL A 41 -28.55 13.89 -16.42
N ALA A 42 -29.58 13.32 -17.05
CA ALA A 42 -29.49 12.10 -17.84
C ALA A 42 -28.50 12.26 -19.00
N GLY A 43 -28.56 13.37 -19.74
CA GLY A 43 -27.61 13.67 -20.82
C GLY A 43 -26.16 13.80 -20.34
N THR A 44 -25.96 14.39 -19.16
CA THR A 44 -24.63 14.55 -18.57
C THR A 44 -24.01 13.18 -18.27
N ALA A 45 -24.81 12.23 -17.79
CA ALA A 45 -24.36 10.87 -17.51
C ALA A 45 -24.19 10.04 -18.79
N GLY A 46 -25.17 10.05 -19.71
CA GLY A 46 -25.31 9.01 -20.72
C GLY A 46 -25.75 9.45 -22.11
N ALA A 47 -25.64 10.73 -22.49
CA ALA A 47 -25.92 11.14 -23.87
C ALA A 47 -25.07 10.35 -24.89
N VAL A 48 -25.72 9.83 -25.93
CA VAL A 48 -25.10 9.05 -27.00
C VAL A 48 -24.10 9.92 -27.77
N THR A 49 -22.89 9.41 -27.97
CA THR A 49 -21.81 10.10 -28.68
C THR A 49 -21.58 9.53 -30.09
N ASN A 50 -20.73 10.19 -30.89
CA ASN A 50 -20.35 9.80 -32.26
C ASN A 50 -21.50 9.70 -33.28
N ASN A 51 -22.64 10.35 -33.00
CA ASN A 51 -23.81 10.41 -33.89
C ASN A 51 -23.88 11.73 -34.69
N GLY A 52 -22.95 12.66 -34.47
CA GLY A 52 -22.88 13.96 -35.16
C GLY A 52 -23.84 15.03 -34.63
N ILE A 53 -24.48 14.82 -33.47
CA ILE A 53 -25.49 15.72 -32.91
C ILE A 53 -25.19 15.96 -31.42
N GLY A 54 -25.31 17.22 -30.98
CA GLY A 54 -25.39 17.56 -29.57
C GLY A 54 -24.13 17.32 -28.74
N VAL A 55 -24.28 16.59 -27.63
CA VAL A 55 -23.30 16.44 -26.55
C VAL A 55 -22.94 14.97 -26.33
N ALA A 56 -21.86 14.71 -25.59
CA ALA A 56 -21.46 13.37 -25.16
C ALA A 56 -21.60 13.24 -23.64
N GLY A 57 -22.29 12.19 -23.19
CA GLY A 57 -22.35 11.83 -21.77
C GLY A 57 -21.05 11.16 -21.30
N ALA A 58 -20.84 11.15 -19.99
CA ALA A 58 -19.68 10.50 -19.38
C ALA A 58 -19.60 8.98 -19.67
N ALA A 59 -20.74 8.30 -19.73
CA ALA A 59 -20.88 6.89 -20.10
C ALA A 59 -21.96 6.72 -21.18
N TRP A 60 -21.59 7.03 -22.43
CA TRP A 60 -22.49 7.02 -23.60
C TRP A 60 -23.14 5.66 -23.91
N ASN A 61 -22.62 4.56 -23.36
CA ASN A 61 -23.13 3.20 -23.53
C ASN A 61 -23.95 2.71 -22.32
N ALA A 62 -24.14 3.55 -21.31
CA ALA A 62 -24.97 3.21 -20.16
C ALA A 62 -26.46 3.18 -20.54
N GLN A 63 -27.19 2.24 -19.96
CA GLN A 63 -28.65 2.24 -19.99
C GLN A 63 -29.18 3.10 -18.84
N LEU A 64 -30.18 3.92 -19.11
CA LEU A 64 -30.74 4.85 -18.13
C LEU A 64 -32.15 4.40 -17.73
N MET A 65 -32.40 4.40 -16.43
CA MET A 65 -33.72 4.21 -15.81
C MET A 65 -34.12 5.54 -15.17
N HIS A 66 -35.27 6.09 -15.55
CA HIS A 66 -35.71 7.39 -15.03
C HIS A 66 -36.70 7.20 -13.88
N ILE A 67 -36.46 7.89 -12.77
CA ILE A 67 -37.27 7.74 -11.56
C ILE A 67 -37.59 9.11 -10.99
N CYS A 68 -38.88 9.42 -10.85
CA CYS A 68 -39.31 10.54 -10.03
C CYS A 68 -39.62 10.03 -8.62
N GLY A 69 -38.85 10.46 -7.63
CA GLY A 69 -38.95 9.98 -6.24
C GLY A 69 -37.55 9.78 -5.65
N LEU A 70 -37.43 9.86 -4.33
CA LEU A 70 -36.12 9.80 -3.67
C LEU A 70 -35.84 8.41 -3.08
N TYR A 71 -36.35 8.11 -1.89
CA TYR A 71 -35.92 6.92 -1.15
C TYR A 71 -36.59 5.64 -1.67
N GLU A 72 -37.87 5.72 -1.98
CA GLU A 72 -38.62 4.68 -2.69
C GLU A 72 -38.00 4.41 -4.07
N GLY A 73 -37.60 5.48 -4.76
CA GLY A 73 -36.92 5.40 -6.05
C GLY A 73 -35.56 4.72 -5.98
N ILE A 74 -34.77 4.97 -4.93
CA ILE A 74 -33.48 4.28 -4.71
C ILE A 74 -33.70 2.77 -4.55
N VAL A 75 -34.71 2.34 -3.78
CA VAL A 75 -35.02 0.92 -3.60
C VAL A 75 -35.50 0.30 -4.89
N TYR A 76 -36.42 0.96 -5.60
CA TYR A 76 -36.92 0.48 -6.89
C TYR A 76 -35.79 0.31 -7.91
N ALA A 77 -34.88 1.28 -8.02
CA ALA A 77 -33.73 1.20 -8.91
C ALA A 77 -32.84 -0.01 -8.60
N ALA A 78 -32.51 -0.20 -7.32
CA ALA A 78 -31.70 -1.33 -6.87
C ALA A 78 -32.39 -2.67 -7.12
N ALA A 79 -33.70 -2.75 -6.86
CA ALA A 79 -34.52 -3.94 -7.13
C ALA A 79 -34.59 -4.32 -8.60
N ASN A 80 -34.52 -3.32 -9.48
CA ASN A 80 -34.50 -3.49 -10.93
C ASN A 80 -33.08 -3.52 -11.53
N GLY A 81 -32.07 -3.83 -10.70
CA GLY A 81 -30.72 -4.15 -11.17
C GLY A 81 -29.87 -2.95 -11.58
N ALA A 82 -30.18 -1.73 -11.09
CA ALA A 82 -29.31 -0.59 -11.33
C ALA A 82 -27.97 -0.76 -10.60
N ASP A 83 -26.87 -0.81 -11.35
CA ASP A 83 -25.51 -0.83 -10.77
C ASP A 83 -25.15 0.51 -10.11
N ILE A 84 -25.59 1.62 -10.70
CA ILE A 84 -25.29 2.99 -10.26
C ILE A 84 -26.60 3.76 -10.13
N ILE A 85 -26.83 4.37 -8.98
CA ILE A 85 -28.01 5.19 -8.71
C ILE A 85 -27.55 6.64 -8.50
N ASN A 86 -27.85 7.51 -9.45
CA ASN A 86 -27.51 8.93 -9.34
C ASN A 86 -28.64 9.72 -8.67
N VAL A 87 -28.35 10.32 -7.53
CA VAL A 87 -29.23 11.23 -6.79
C VAL A 87 -28.74 12.66 -6.98
N SER A 88 -29.31 13.39 -7.93
CA SER A 88 -28.98 14.80 -8.19
C SER A 88 -29.55 15.78 -7.16
N TRP A 89 -29.59 15.37 -5.89
CA TRP A 89 -30.02 16.16 -4.74
C TRP A 89 -29.12 15.90 -3.54
N GLY A 90 -28.64 16.96 -2.88
CA GLY A 90 -27.71 16.83 -1.76
C GLY A 90 -28.34 16.60 -0.40
N GLY A 91 -29.64 16.87 -0.25
CA GLY A 91 -30.33 16.77 1.01
C GLY A 91 -30.70 18.09 1.68
N GLY A 92 -31.60 18.01 2.66
CA GLY A 92 -31.84 19.07 3.65
C GLY A 92 -31.09 18.81 4.96
N SER A 93 -31.09 19.80 5.88
CA SER A 93 -30.46 19.69 7.21
C SER A 93 -31.32 18.85 8.18
N ILE A 94 -31.52 17.58 7.85
CA ILE A 94 -32.27 16.62 8.67
C ILE A 94 -31.27 15.61 9.22
N GLN A 95 -31.40 15.17 10.47
CA GLN A 95 -30.63 14.01 10.94
C GLN A 95 -31.01 12.78 10.10
N ALA A 96 -30.04 11.89 9.81
CA ALA A 96 -30.36 10.62 9.17
C ALA A 96 -31.39 9.90 10.05
N SER A 97 -32.60 9.75 9.55
CA SER A 97 -33.54 8.83 10.17
C SER A 97 -33.04 7.41 9.93
N THR A 98 -33.41 6.48 10.82
CA THR A 98 -33.13 5.05 10.63
C THR A 98 -33.62 4.56 9.27
N TYR A 99 -34.73 5.09 8.78
CA TYR A 99 -35.27 4.81 7.45
C TYR A 99 -34.30 5.17 6.32
N VAL A 100 -33.69 6.36 6.36
CA VAL A 100 -32.72 6.78 5.32
C VAL A 100 -31.50 5.86 5.32
N ALA A 101 -30.96 5.54 6.49
CA ALA A 101 -29.80 4.64 6.60
C ALA A 101 -30.13 3.25 6.05
N GLN A 102 -31.26 2.67 6.48
CA GLN A 102 -31.71 1.35 6.01
C GLN A 102 -31.96 1.30 4.50
N THR A 103 -32.49 2.37 3.93
CA THR A 103 -32.74 2.49 2.48
C THR A 103 -31.41 2.45 1.71
N LEU A 104 -30.43 3.25 2.14
CA LEU A 104 -29.13 3.34 1.47
C LEU A 104 -28.29 2.07 1.67
N ASP A 105 -28.36 1.47 2.85
CA ASP A 105 -27.73 0.17 3.12
C ASP A 105 -28.34 -0.92 2.25
N LEU A 106 -29.67 -1.00 2.17
CA LEU A 106 -30.37 -1.97 1.33
C LEU A 106 -29.96 -1.85 -0.14
N ALA A 107 -29.95 -0.64 -0.71
CA ALA A 107 -29.53 -0.44 -2.10
C ALA A 107 -28.07 -0.89 -2.32
N THR A 108 -27.19 -0.59 -1.36
CA THR A 108 -25.78 -1.03 -1.41
C THR A 108 -25.67 -2.55 -1.33
N ASP A 109 -26.42 -3.19 -0.44
CA ASP A 109 -26.42 -4.64 -0.23
C ASP A 109 -27.04 -5.38 -1.43
N MET A 110 -27.90 -4.73 -2.19
CA MET A 110 -28.42 -5.19 -3.49
C MET A 110 -27.44 -4.98 -4.65
N GLY A 111 -26.27 -4.40 -4.39
CA GLY A 111 -25.19 -4.24 -5.38
C GLY A 111 -25.17 -2.89 -6.10
N ALA A 112 -25.96 -1.91 -5.67
CA ALA A 112 -26.02 -0.59 -6.28
C ALA A 112 -25.13 0.44 -5.57
N LEU A 113 -24.31 1.19 -6.32
CA LEU A 113 -23.60 2.36 -5.80
C LEU A 113 -24.49 3.60 -5.91
N VAL A 114 -24.83 4.20 -4.76
CA VAL A 114 -25.52 5.49 -4.72
C VAL A 114 -24.51 6.63 -4.83
N VAL A 115 -24.67 7.48 -5.85
CA VAL A 115 -23.87 8.69 -6.08
C VAL A 115 -24.77 9.90 -5.88
N ALA A 116 -24.36 10.87 -5.06
CA ALA A 116 -25.21 12.03 -4.76
C ALA A 116 -24.46 13.35 -4.92
N GLY A 117 -25.16 14.37 -5.42
CA GLY A 117 -24.63 15.74 -5.41
C GLY A 117 -24.42 16.23 -3.96
N ALA A 118 -23.38 16.99 -3.67
CA ALA A 118 -23.09 17.45 -2.30
C ALA A 118 -24.09 18.51 -1.78
N GLY A 119 -24.81 19.18 -2.69
CA GLY A 119 -25.69 20.32 -2.39
C GLY A 119 -25.04 21.67 -2.71
N ASN A 120 -25.88 22.70 -2.87
CA ASN A 120 -25.51 23.99 -3.45
C ASN A 120 -25.56 25.17 -2.44
N ALA A 121 -25.27 24.89 -1.16
CA ALA A 121 -25.43 25.87 -0.07
C ALA A 121 -24.11 26.49 0.43
N ASN A 122 -22.95 26.11 -0.14
CA ASN A 122 -21.62 26.50 0.34
C ASN A 122 -21.41 26.18 1.84
N LEU A 123 -21.91 25.04 2.30
CA LEU A 123 -21.83 24.61 3.70
C LEU A 123 -20.77 23.52 3.89
N ASN A 124 -20.11 23.56 5.05
CA ASN A 124 -19.19 22.52 5.48
C ASN A 124 -19.99 21.30 5.99
N SER A 125 -19.97 20.21 5.24
CA SER A 125 -20.63 18.94 5.52
C SER A 125 -20.13 18.26 6.80
N ASP A 126 -18.95 18.64 7.29
CA ASP A 126 -18.42 18.15 8.57
C ASP A 126 -19.17 18.76 9.76
N LEU A 127 -19.78 19.93 9.56
CA LEU A 127 -20.59 20.64 10.56
C LEU A 127 -22.09 20.47 10.32
N TYR A 128 -22.51 20.41 9.05
CA TYR A 128 -23.90 20.30 8.64
C TYR A 128 -24.09 19.10 7.72
N ARG A 129 -24.65 18.01 8.24
CA ARG A 129 -24.89 16.82 7.43
C ARG A 129 -26.13 16.99 6.55
N PHE A 130 -26.00 16.61 5.29
CA PHE A 130 -27.10 16.56 4.33
C PHE A 130 -27.30 15.11 3.89
N TYR A 131 -28.53 14.63 3.82
CA TYR A 131 -28.79 13.25 3.40
C TYR A 131 -29.59 13.22 2.09
N PRO A 132 -29.21 12.36 1.13
CA PRO A 132 -28.33 11.21 1.32
C PRO A 132 -26.82 11.50 1.21
N SER A 133 -26.40 12.69 0.75
CA SER A 133 -25.01 12.97 0.36
C SER A 133 -23.93 12.80 1.45
N SER A 134 -24.28 12.89 2.74
CA SER A 134 -23.34 12.72 3.86
C SER A 134 -23.38 11.32 4.46
N TYR A 135 -24.13 10.40 3.84
CA TYR A 135 -24.18 9.01 4.28
C TYR A 135 -22.86 8.28 3.91
N PRO A 136 -22.23 7.53 4.83
CA PRO A 136 -20.90 6.97 4.58
C PRO A 136 -20.76 6.06 3.36
N ARG A 137 -21.82 5.34 2.97
CA ARG A 137 -21.83 4.45 1.79
C ARG A 137 -22.19 5.15 0.47
N VAL A 138 -22.59 6.42 0.51
CA VAL A 138 -22.87 7.22 -0.68
C VAL A 138 -21.57 7.83 -1.22
N LEU A 139 -21.43 7.87 -2.55
CA LEU A 139 -20.39 8.66 -3.21
C LEU A 139 -20.85 10.12 -3.35
N SER A 140 -20.42 10.97 -2.43
CA SER A 140 -20.78 12.39 -2.40
C SER A 140 -19.92 13.23 -3.35
N VAL A 141 -20.57 14.03 -4.20
CA VAL A 141 -19.94 14.73 -5.31
C VAL A 141 -20.13 16.24 -5.23
N GLY A 142 -19.05 16.97 -4.95
CA GLY A 142 -19.01 18.42 -5.04
C GLY A 142 -18.82 18.93 -6.47
N ALA A 143 -18.99 20.23 -6.67
CA ALA A 143 -18.84 20.89 -7.95
C ALA A 143 -17.55 21.71 -8.04
N THR A 144 -16.90 21.65 -9.21
CA THR A 144 -15.85 22.58 -9.63
C THR A 144 -16.31 23.46 -10.79
N ALA A 145 -15.56 24.51 -11.06
CA ALA A 145 -15.63 25.15 -12.36
C ALA A 145 -15.20 24.18 -13.47
N LYS A 146 -15.65 24.41 -14.71
CA LYS A 146 -15.33 23.55 -15.86
C LYS A 146 -13.91 23.79 -16.39
N ASP A 147 -13.45 25.03 -16.32
CA ASP A 147 -12.18 25.53 -16.86
C ASP A 147 -11.04 25.56 -15.84
N SER A 148 -11.36 25.37 -14.56
CA SER A 148 -10.40 25.30 -13.48
C SER A 148 -10.82 24.22 -12.51
N ARG A 149 -9.89 23.45 -11.95
CA ARG A 149 -10.23 22.39 -10.98
C ARG A 149 -10.66 22.96 -9.63
N ARG A 150 -10.97 24.26 -9.55
CA ARG A 150 -11.34 24.99 -8.35
C ARG A 150 -12.78 24.69 -7.97
N ARG A 151 -13.02 24.48 -6.67
CA ARG A 151 -14.36 24.32 -6.10
C ARG A 151 -15.27 25.49 -6.52
N ALA A 152 -16.46 25.16 -7.00
CA ALA A 152 -17.51 26.14 -7.28
C ALA A 152 -18.00 26.79 -5.97
N SER A 153 -18.22 28.10 -5.97
CA SER A 153 -18.57 28.87 -4.76
C SER A 153 -19.83 28.36 -4.06
N PHE A 154 -20.80 27.81 -4.80
CA PHE A 154 -22.02 27.24 -4.24
C PHE A 154 -21.84 25.82 -3.69
N SER A 155 -20.80 25.08 -4.09
CA SER A 155 -20.69 23.66 -3.74
C SER A 155 -20.53 23.50 -2.24
N ASN A 156 -21.33 22.64 -1.63
CA ASN A 156 -20.99 22.12 -0.31
C ASN A 156 -19.62 21.42 -0.35
N TYR A 157 -18.95 21.38 0.80
CA TYR A 157 -17.58 20.90 0.95
C TYR A 157 -17.41 20.27 2.33
N GLY A 158 -16.31 19.57 2.59
CA GLY A 158 -16.03 18.88 3.84
C GLY A 158 -15.48 17.48 3.57
N LYS A 159 -15.08 16.75 4.61
CA LYS A 159 -14.59 15.37 4.50
C LYS A 159 -15.66 14.38 4.05
N MET A 160 -16.94 14.70 4.26
CA MET A 160 -18.05 13.87 3.77
C MET A 160 -18.26 14.02 2.26
N VAL A 161 -17.83 15.12 1.65
CA VAL A 161 -17.77 15.24 0.18
C VAL A 161 -16.57 14.43 -0.30
N ASN A 162 -16.81 13.36 -1.07
CA ASN A 162 -15.77 12.39 -1.37
C ASN A 162 -14.88 12.85 -2.54
N VAL A 163 -15.52 13.34 -3.60
CA VAL A 163 -14.88 13.79 -4.84
C VAL A 163 -15.57 15.05 -5.37
N PHE A 164 -14.94 15.71 -6.33
CA PHE A 164 -15.51 16.85 -7.05
C PHE A 164 -15.45 16.61 -8.55
N ALA A 165 -16.41 17.14 -9.28
CA ALA A 165 -16.44 17.11 -10.74
C ALA A 165 -16.93 18.45 -11.30
N PRO A 166 -16.77 18.73 -12.61
CA PRO A 166 -17.32 19.92 -13.22
C PRO A 166 -18.81 20.08 -12.91
N GLY A 167 -19.22 21.27 -12.50
CA GLY A 167 -20.62 21.57 -12.21
C GLY A 167 -21.02 23.00 -12.54
N VAL A 168 -20.19 23.73 -13.29
CA VAL A 168 -20.45 25.11 -13.70
C VAL A 168 -20.43 25.16 -15.23
N ASN A 169 -21.45 25.78 -15.83
CA ASN A 169 -21.60 25.92 -17.28
C ASN A 169 -21.49 24.57 -18.03
N ILE A 170 -22.20 23.57 -17.53
CA ILE A 170 -22.30 22.26 -18.15
C ILE A 170 -23.28 22.35 -19.32
N VAL A 171 -22.83 21.97 -20.50
CA VAL A 171 -23.67 21.87 -21.69
C VAL A 171 -24.14 20.42 -21.79
N THR A 172 -25.44 20.20 -21.89
CA THR A 172 -26.07 18.87 -21.84
C THR A 172 -27.33 18.83 -22.70
N THR A 173 -28.05 17.72 -22.71
CA THR A 173 -29.31 17.56 -23.44
C THR A 173 -30.44 18.39 -22.84
N ASP A 174 -31.32 18.86 -23.72
CA ASP A 174 -32.55 19.58 -23.40
C ASP A 174 -33.74 18.91 -24.12
N LEU A 175 -34.97 19.16 -23.64
CA LEU A 175 -36.22 18.61 -24.19
C LEU A 175 -36.46 19.02 -25.64
N ASP A 176 -36.04 20.23 -26.02
CA ASP A 176 -36.18 20.76 -27.38
C ASP A 176 -35.01 20.36 -28.31
N GLY A 177 -34.05 19.57 -27.82
CA GLY A 177 -32.83 19.27 -28.57
C GLY A 177 -31.93 20.49 -28.78
N ASP A 178 -32.09 21.52 -27.96
CA ASP A 178 -31.16 22.64 -27.87
C ASP A 178 -29.92 22.22 -27.04
N TYR A 179 -28.74 22.54 -27.54
CA TYR A 179 -27.45 22.25 -26.90
C TYR A 179 -26.63 23.53 -26.68
N THR A 180 -27.28 24.69 -26.71
CA THR A 180 -26.62 26.00 -26.59
C THR A 180 -26.71 26.59 -25.19
N SER A 181 -27.68 26.13 -24.39
CA SER A 181 -27.84 26.52 -22.99
C SER A 181 -26.88 25.73 -22.09
N SER A 182 -26.60 26.28 -20.90
CA SER A 182 -25.72 25.61 -19.93
C SER A 182 -26.30 25.68 -18.54
N VAL A 183 -26.09 24.62 -17.76
CA VAL A 183 -26.60 24.44 -16.40
C VAL A 183 -25.47 24.41 -15.37
N SER A 184 -25.78 24.76 -14.13
CA SER A 184 -24.81 24.76 -13.02
C SER A 184 -25.41 24.22 -11.73
N GLY A 185 -24.63 23.44 -10.98
CA GLY A 185 -25.04 22.80 -9.74
C GLY A 185 -24.32 21.47 -9.49
N THR A 186 -24.23 21.04 -8.23
CA THR A 186 -23.73 19.70 -7.86
C THR A 186 -24.58 18.57 -8.43
N SER A 187 -25.83 18.87 -8.78
CA SER A 187 -26.76 18.03 -9.53
C SER A 187 -26.26 17.63 -10.92
N PHE A 188 -25.30 18.39 -11.50
CA PHE A 188 -24.66 18.09 -12.78
C PHE A 188 -23.22 17.57 -12.62
N SER A 189 -22.64 17.67 -11.43
CA SER A 189 -21.35 17.04 -11.11
C SER A 189 -21.51 15.56 -10.77
N SER A 190 -22.54 15.23 -9.98
CA SER A 190 -22.88 13.84 -9.63
C SER A 190 -23.07 12.92 -10.86
N PRO A 191 -23.82 13.27 -11.92
CA PRO A 191 -23.98 12.41 -13.08
C PRO A 191 -22.68 12.18 -13.87
N LEU A 192 -21.74 13.13 -13.87
CA LEU A 192 -20.42 12.89 -14.46
C LEU A 192 -19.67 11.78 -13.72
N VAL A 193 -19.68 11.83 -12.38
CA VAL A 193 -19.07 10.79 -11.54
C VAL A 193 -19.81 9.47 -11.64
N SER A 194 -21.15 9.49 -11.74
CA SER A 194 -21.97 8.29 -12.00
C SER A 194 -21.59 7.64 -13.33
N GLY A 195 -21.34 8.42 -14.38
CA GLY A 195 -20.83 7.91 -15.64
C GLY A 195 -19.44 7.30 -15.51
N VAL A 196 -18.52 7.96 -14.79
CA VAL A 196 -17.20 7.35 -14.48
C VAL A 196 -17.37 6.03 -13.74
N ALA A 197 -18.26 5.96 -12.75
CA ALA A 197 -18.55 4.74 -12.02
C ALA A 197 -19.11 3.63 -12.92
N ALA A 198 -20.00 3.97 -13.85
CA ALA A 198 -20.54 3.03 -14.84
C ALA A 198 -19.45 2.51 -15.80
N LEU A 199 -18.51 3.36 -16.23
CA LEU A 199 -17.36 2.93 -17.05
C LEU A 199 -16.46 1.96 -16.27
N VAL A 200 -16.16 2.27 -15.00
CA VAL A 200 -15.36 1.40 -14.14
C VAL A 200 -16.08 0.08 -13.87
N LYS A 201 -17.39 0.10 -13.60
CA LYS A 201 -18.22 -1.10 -13.43
C LYS A 201 -18.27 -1.94 -14.72
N THR A 202 -18.34 -1.31 -15.88
CA THR A 202 -18.25 -2.01 -17.18
C THR A 202 -16.89 -2.71 -17.34
N ARG A 203 -15.81 -2.06 -16.91
CA ARG A 203 -14.44 -2.62 -16.99
C ARG A 203 -14.21 -3.73 -15.96
N TYR A 204 -14.82 -3.60 -14.77
CA TYR A 204 -14.69 -4.48 -13.61
C TYR A 204 -16.09 -4.85 -13.07
N PRO A 205 -16.81 -5.77 -13.74
CA PRO A 205 -18.22 -6.06 -13.45
C PRO A 205 -18.45 -6.65 -12.06
N ASP A 206 -17.47 -7.38 -11.51
CA ASP A 206 -17.59 -8.04 -10.21
C ASP A 206 -17.30 -7.12 -9.02
N THR A 207 -16.91 -5.86 -9.27
CA THR A 207 -16.58 -4.90 -8.21
C THR A 207 -17.82 -4.56 -7.38
N SER A 208 -17.72 -4.69 -6.06
CA SER A 208 -18.78 -4.29 -5.13
C SER A 208 -18.96 -2.76 -5.11
N PRO A 209 -20.13 -2.24 -4.72
CA PRO A 209 -20.36 -0.80 -4.61
C PRO A 209 -19.33 -0.06 -3.75
N ASP A 210 -18.96 -0.63 -2.60
CA ASP A 210 -17.98 -0.05 -1.68
C ASP A 210 -16.58 0.03 -2.31
N ALA A 211 -16.17 -1.02 -3.03
CA ALA A 211 -14.90 -1.08 -3.74
C ALA A 211 -14.85 -0.10 -4.91
N LEU A 212 -15.93 -0.03 -5.69
CA LEU A 212 -16.10 0.91 -6.79
C LEU A 212 -16.02 2.37 -6.29
N ARG A 213 -16.69 2.66 -5.17
CA ARG A 213 -16.67 3.97 -4.52
C ARG A 213 -15.25 4.37 -4.12
N GLU A 214 -14.50 3.49 -3.49
CA GLU A 214 -13.13 3.78 -3.07
C GLU A 214 -12.16 3.92 -4.25
N GLN A 215 -12.31 3.11 -5.29
CA GLN A 215 -11.53 3.19 -6.53
C GLN A 215 -11.60 4.60 -7.14
N ILE A 216 -12.80 5.11 -7.37
CA ILE A 216 -13.01 6.47 -7.90
C ILE A 216 -12.44 7.52 -6.96
N ARG A 217 -12.66 7.36 -5.66
CA ARG A 217 -12.25 8.32 -4.64
C ARG A 217 -10.74 8.49 -4.59
N LEU A 218 -9.99 7.42 -4.74
CA LEU A 218 -8.54 7.44 -4.57
C LEU A 218 -7.78 7.62 -5.89
N ALA A 219 -8.42 7.31 -7.03
CA ALA A 219 -7.95 7.74 -8.34
C ALA A 219 -8.14 9.25 -8.59
N SER A 220 -8.85 9.95 -7.71
CA SER A 220 -9.09 11.39 -7.83
C SER A 220 -7.81 12.21 -7.62
N GLU A 221 -7.68 13.28 -8.39
CA GLU A 221 -6.52 14.17 -8.40
C GLU A 221 -6.72 15.39 -7.50
N HIS A 222 -5.63 16.08 -7.18
CA HIS A 222 -5.72 17.31 -6.40
C HIS A 222 -6.51 18.41 -7.14
N ILE A 223 -7.32 19.16 -6.39
CA ILE A 223 -8.02 20.39 -6.85
C ILE A 223 -7.04 21.56 -6.77
N ASP A 224 -6.86 22.35 -7.85
CA ASP A 224 -5.84 23.41 -7.96
C ASP A 224 -5.68 24.31 -6.71
N ALA A 225 -4.44 24.77 -6.48
CA ALA A 225 -4.05 25.55 -5.31
C ALA A 225 -4.83 26.88 -5.18
N GLU A 226 -5.02 27.29 -3.92
CA GLU A 226 -5.72 28.49 -3.44
C GLU A 226 -7.25 28.40 -3.34
N ASN A 227 -7.68 27.55 -2.40
CA ASN A 227 -8.68 27.97 -1.43
C ASN A 227 -8.10 27.84 -0.01
N PRO A 228 -7.25 28.78 0.44
CA PRO A 228 -6.46 28.66 1.67
C PRO A 228 -7.29 28.42 2.95
N GLY A 229 -8.59 28.74 2.91
CA GLY A 229 -9.53 28.51 4.01
C GLY A 229 -10.10 27.08 4.12
N HIS A 230 -9.79 26.17 3.18
CA HIS A 230 -10.40 24.83 3.12
C HIS A 230 -9.39 23.68 2.91
N ALA A 231 -8.09 23.92 3.09
CA ALA A 231 -7.08 22.87 3.03
C ALA A 231 -7.41 21.75 4.04
N GLY A 232 -7.46 20.50 3.57
CA GLY A 232 -7.86 19.34 4.38
C GLY A 232 -9.38 19.14 4.57
N GLN A 233 -10.22 19.94 3.90
CA GLN A 233 -11.69 19.89 3.96
C GLN A 233 -12.33 19.59 2.59
N LEU A 234 -11.57 19.25 1.55
CA LEU A 234 -12.08 19.11 0.17
C LEU A 234 -11.99 17.66 -0.35
N GLY A 235 -12.46 16.69 0.42
CA GLY A 235 -12.49 15.28 -0.02
C GLY A 235 -11.12 14.76 -0.47
N ARG A 236 -11.13 13.81 -1.42
CA ARG A 236 -9.91 13.34 -2.12
C ARG A 236 -9.56 14.13 -3.39
N GLY A 237 -10.44 15.04 -3.82
CA GLY A 237 -10.16 15.97 -4.91
C GLY A 237 -11.03 15.76 -6.15
N TYR A 238 -10.51 16.12 -7.32
CA TYR A 238 -11.18 16.14 -8.62
C TYR A 238 -11.21 14.74 -9.24
N VAL A 239 -12.36 14.28 -9.71
CA VAL A 239 -12.52 12.96 -10.33
C VAL A 239 -11.61 12.82 -11.57
N ASN A 240 -10.86 11.73 -11.66
CA ASN A 240 -10.12 11.37 -12.87
C ASN A 240 -10.65 10.04 -13.41
N ALA A 241 -11.29 10.09 -14.57
CA ALA A 241 -11.88 8.92 -15.22
C ALA A 241 -10.83 7.91 -15.70
N GLU A 242 -9.74 8.39 -16.30
CA GLU A 242 -8.65 7.55 -16.81
C GLU A 242 -7.97 6.80 -15.65
N ALA A 243 -7.53 7.52 -14.63
CA ALA A 243 -6.95 6.90 -13.43
C ALA A 243 -7.93 5.95 -12.75
N SER A 244 -9.23 6.27 -12.72
CA SER A 244 -10.25 5.38 -12.14
C SER A 244 -10.37 4.07 -12.94
N LEU A 245 -10.20 4.10 -14.26
CA LEU A 245 -10.24 2.92 -15.13
C LEU A 245 -8.95 2.10 -15.05
N GLU A 246 -7.80 2.75 -14.91
CA GLU A 246 -6.49 2.11 -14.84
C GLU A 246 -6.18 1.54 -13.45
N MET A 247 -6.78 2.09 -12.40
CA MET A 247 -6.55 1.65 -11.03
C MET A 247 -7.27 0.34 -10.73
N PRO A 248 -6.56 -0.78 -10.46
CA PRO A 248 -7.21 -2.05 -10.19
C PRO A 248 -7.68 -2.12 -8.73
N VAL A 249 -8.87 -1.59 -8.41
CA VAL A 249 -9.60 -1.72 -7.11
C VAL A 249 -8.79 -1.27 -5.86
N PHE A 250 -9.38 -1.12 -4.66
CA PHE A 250 -8.63 -0.92 -3.40
C PHE A 250 -8.76 -2.11 -2.45
N PRO A 251 -7.73 -2.43 -1.65
CA PRO A 251 -7.81 -3.53 -0.70
C PRO A 251 -8.72 -3.17 0.46
N ALA A 252 -9.50 -4.15 0.93
CA ALA A 252 -10.26 -4.04 2.17
C ALA A 252 -9.38 -3.80 3.40
N VAL A 253 -8.16 -4.32 3.40
CA VAL A 253 -7.27 -4.40 4.55
C VAL A 253 -5.97 -3.63 4.27
N ARG A 254 -5.58 -2.73 5.18
CA ARG A 254 -4.33 -1.94 5.07
C ARG A 254 -3.35 -2.27 6.19
N LEU A 255 -2.06 -2.22 5.87
CA LEU A 255 -1.00 -2.16 6.88
C LEU A 255 -1.05 -0.81 7.59
N VAL A 256 -1.09 -0.81 8.93
CA VAL A 256 -1.09 0.45 9.73
C VAL A 256 0.16 0.62 10.57
N ARG A 257 0.84 -0.48 10.88
CA ARG A 257 2.10 -0.50 11.62
C ARG A 257 2.81 -1.81 11.36
N TRP A 258 4.12 -1.79 11.41
CA TRP A 258 4.93 -2.98 11.59
C TRP A 258 6.12 -2.67 12.50
N THR A 259 6.70 -3.72 13.06
CA THR A 259 7.96 -3.74 13.81
C THR A 259 8.69 -5.01 13.43
N TRP A 260 10.01 -5.05 13.55
CA TRP A 260 10.74 -6.31 13.58
C TRP A 260 11.33 -6.55 14.96
N ASP A 261 11.66 -7.80 15.27
CA ASP A 261 12.39 -8.12 16.50
C ASP A 261 13.86 -7.78 16.28
N ASP A 262 14.31 -6.67 16.85
CA ASP A 262 15.71 -6.27 16.93
C ASP A 262 16.03 -6.17 18.42
N SER A 263 16.31 -7.33 19.03
CA SER A 263 16.62 -7.39 20.46
C SER A 263 17.95 -6.71 20.80
N ASP A 264 18.75 -6.30 19.81
CA ASP A 264 20.02 -5.61 20.01
C ASP A 264 20.18 -4.48 18.99
N SER A 265 19.52 -3.37 19.30
CA SER A 265 19.64 -2.02 18.72
C SER A 265 20.86 -1.82 17.81
N ASP A 266 20.65 -1.98 16.50
CA ASP A 266 21.13 -1.12 15.41
C ASP A 266 20.92 -1.85 14.06
N LEU A 267 19.70 -1.84 13.51
CA LEU A 267 19.39 -1.69 12.07
C LEU A 267 20.14 -2.58 11.03
N MET A 268 20.62 -3.77 11.38
CA MET A 268 21.43 -4.60 10.47
C MET A 268 20.96 -6.06 10.44
N ILE A 269 20.69 -6.58 9.23
CA ILE A 269 20.39 -8.01 9.01
C ILE A 269 21.67 -8.68 8.49
N MET A 270 22.09 -9.76 9.16
CA MET A 270 23.24 -10.55 8.72
C MET A 270 22.80 -11.65 7.75
N SER A 271 23.70 -12.02 6.85
CA SER A 271 23.46 -13.09 5.89
C SER A 271 23.32 -14.44 6.62
N GLY A 272 22.23 -15.17 6.38
CA GLY A 272 21.91 -16.44 7.06
C GLY A 272 21.00 -16.31 8.29
N GLU A 273 20.62 -15.10 8.70
CA GLU A 273 19.70 -14.90 9.82
C GLU A 273 18.23 -15.08 9.43
N GLU A 274 17.45 -15.58 10.38
CA GLU A 274 15.98 -15.54 10.32
C GLU A 274 15.50 -14.18 10.81
N VAL A 275 14.76 -13.47 9.96
CA VAL A 275 14.16 -12.18 10.27
C VAL A 275 12.71 -12.37 10.65
N THR A 276 12.29 -11.75 11.76
CA THR A 276 10.90 -11.77 12.25
C THR A 276 10.28 -10.38 12.16
N ILE A 277 9.17 -10.26 11.43
CA ILE A 277 8.38 -9.03 11.30
C ILE A 277 7.02 -9.23 11.97
N LYS A 278 6.61 -8.31 12.85
CA LYS A 278 5.24 -8.18 13.35
C LYS A 278 4.54 -7.04 12.62
N ALA A 279 3.44 -7.32 11.95
CA ALA A 279 2.69 -6.37 11.15
C ALA A 279 1.23 -6.31 11.59
N VAL A 280 0.72 -5.10 11.83
CA VAL A 280 -0.66 -4.82 12.22
C VAL A 280 -1.43 -4.32 11.02
N PHE A 281 -2.50 -5.04 10.68
CA PHE A 281 -3.39 -4.72 9.59
C PHE A 281 -4.75 -4.30 10.13
N VAL A 282 -5.39 -3.31 9.50
CA VAL A 282 -6.73 -2.84 9.85
C VAL A 282 -7.65 -3.01 8.65
N ASN A 283 -8.81 -3.62 8.86
CA ASN A 283 -9.85 -3.66 7.85
C ASN A 283 -10.61 -2.32 7.81
N HIS A 284 -10.59 -1.67 6.64
CA HIS A 284 -11.27 -0.40 6.42
C HIS A 284 -12.61 -0.56 5.68
N LEU A 285 -12.89 -1.72 5.09
CA LEU A 285 -14.13 -2.04 4.39
C LEU A 285 -15.00 -3.02 5.19
N ALA A 286 -16.24 -3.27 4.73
CA ALA A 286 -17.11 -4.25 5.36
C ALA A 286 -16.58 -5.69 5.14
N ASP A 287 -16.55 -6.49 6.21
CA ASP A 287 -16.41 -7.96 6.23
C ASP A 287 -15.49 -8.61 5.19
N ALA A 288 -14.18 -8.40 5.30
CA ALA A 288 -13.20 -9.17 4.52
C ALA A 288 -13.17 -10.62 5.04
N GLN A 289 -13.44 -11.61 4.18
CA GLN A 289 -13.41 -13.04 4.50
C GLN A 289 -12.19 -13.70 3.87
N GLU A 290 -11.54 -14.63 4.58
CA GLU A 290 -10.42 -15.46 4.10
C GLU A 290 -9.23 -14.67 3.50
N LEU A 291 -8.56 -13.89 4.34
CA LEU A 291 -7.40 -13.09 3.97
C LEU A 291 -6.11 -13.93 4.10
N SER A 292 -5.20 -13.90 3.15
CA SER A 292 -3.79 -14.26 3.35
C SER A 292 -2.92 -13.00 3.42
N ILE A 293 -2.01 -12.98 4.38
CA ILE A 293 -1.05 -11.89 4.58
C ILE A 293 0.32 -12.49 4.47
N GLY A 294 1.18 -11.93 3.62
CA GLY A 294 2.51 -12.49 3.43
C GLY A 294 3.54 -11.52 2.91
N LEU A 295 4.75 -12.03 2.75
CA LEU A 295 5.87 -11.33 2.12
C LEU A 295 6.06 -11.82 0.69
N THR A 296 6.26 -10.87 -0.22
CA THR A 296 6.62 -11.13 -1.61
C THR A 296 7.85 -10.30 -1.98
N GLY A 297 8.36 -10.48 -3.20
CA GLY A 297 8.87 -9.28 -3.82
C GLY A 297 9.07 -9.33 -5.33
N SER A 298 9.87 -8.40 -5.86
CA SER A 298 10.24 -8.26 -7.26
C SER A 298 11.27 -9.30 -7.74
N GLU A 299 10.77 -10.39 -8.32
CA GLU A 299 11.43 -11.34 -9.25
C GLU A 299 12.82 -11.91 -8.89
N PRO A 300 13.22 -13.01 -9.54
CA PRO A 300 13.37 -14.30 -8.85
C PRO A 300 14.24 -14.18 -7.59
N TYR A 301 13.75 -14.75 -6.49
CA TYR A 301 14.30 -14.70 -5.14
C TYR A 301 15.16 -15.94 -4.80
N PRO A 302 16.32 -16.22 -5.43
CA PRO A 302 17.15 -17.33 -4.97
C PRO A 302 17.75 -17.05 -3.58
N TYR A 303 17.74 -15.78 -3.14
CA TYR A 303 18.45 -15.33 -1.95
C TYR A 303 17.57 -15.04 -0.73
N ILE A 304 16.25 -15.20 -0.83
CA ILE A 304 15.33 -15.02 0.32
C ILE A 304 14.37 -16.18 0.35
N ASP A 305 14.44 -16.97 1.41
CA ASP A 305 13.51 -18.07 1.62
C ASP A 305 12.23 -17.54 2.28
N LEU A 306 11.14 -17.56 1.50
CA LEU A 306 9.80 -17.12 1.89
C LEU A 306 8.86 -18.28 2.20
N SER A 307 9.37 -19.53 2.32
CA SER A 307 8.51 -20.71 2.50
C SER A 307 7.58 -20.66 3.72
N ASN A 308 7.93 -19.85 4.72
CA ASN A 308 7.18 -19.65 5.97
C ASN A 308 6.70 -18.19 6.16
N ALA A 309 6.65 -17.40 5.08
CA ALA A 309 6.40 -15.97 5.14
C ALA A 309 4.95 -15.57 4.78
N GLU A 310 4.00 -16.51 4.83
CA GLU A 310 2.57 -16.27 4.53
C GLU A 310 1.69 -16.87 5.63
N HIS A 311 0.68 -16.10 6.07
CA HIS A 311 -0.28 -16.48 7.10
C HIS A 311 -1.70 -16.31 6.60
N MET A 312 -2.54 -17.33 6.87
CA MET A 312 -3.97 -17.23 6.68
C MET A 312 -4.61 -16.55 7.90
N VAL A 313 -5.37 -15.50 7.65
CA VAL A 313 -6.20 -14.79 8.62
C VAL A 313 -7.66 -15.04 8.30
N GLY A 314 -8.44 -15.31 9.35
CA GLY A 314 -9.89 -15.46 9.25
C GLY A 314 -10.59 -14.15 8.87
N ARG A 315 -11.92 -14.12 9.02
CA ARG A 315 -12.72 -12.92 8.74
C ARG A 315 -12.30 -11.75 9.65
N LEU A 316 -12.13 -10.57 9.05
CA LEU A 316 -11.96 -9.30 9.76
C LEU A 316 -13.18 -8.42 9.51
N THR A 317 -13.86 -7.97 10.57
CA THR A 317 -14.98 -7.03 10.42
C THR A 317 -14.45 -5.60 10.28
N ARG A 318 -15.30 -4.65 9.88
CA ARG A 318 -14.88 -3.27 9.63
C ARG A 318 -14.34 -2.62 10.91
N GLY A 319 -13.12 -2.12 10.86
CA GLY A 319 -12.44 -1.50 12.00
C GLY A 319 -11.66 -2.48 12.88
N ASP A 320 -11.82 -3.79 12.67
CA ASP A 320 -10.98 -4.78 13.34
C ASP A 320 -9.54 -4.69 12.85
N SER A 321 -8.63 -5.08 13.73
CA SER A 321 -7.22 -5.21 13.42
C SER A 321 -6.72 -6.60 13.73
N THR A 322 -5.72 -7.04 12.99
CA THR A 322 -4.99 -8.29 13.25
C THR A 322 -3.50 -8.02 13.24
N GLU A 323 -2.77 -8.64 14.15
CA GLU A 323 -1.31 -8.67 14.14
C GLU A 323 -0.85 -10.02 13.58
N VAL A 324 0.03 -9.97 12.57
CA VAL A 324 0.62 -11.14 11.93
C VAL A 324 2.13 -11.11 12.14
N THR A 325 2.69 -12.24 12.56
CA THR A 325 4.14 -12.43 12.67
C THR A 325 4.64 -13.19 11.44
N LEU A 326 5.41 -12.53 10.59
CA LEU A 326 5.99 -13.07 9.35
C LEU A 326 7.48 -13.41 9.58
N ARG A 327 7.96 -14.54 9.03
CA ARG A 327 9.35 -14.99 9.13
C ARG A 327 9.94 -15.30 7.76
N PHE A 328 11.20 -14.93 7.55
CA PHE A 328 11.95 -15.28 6.34
C PHE A 328 13.44 -15.38 6.64
N VAL A 329 14.17 -16.12 5.79
CA VAL A 329 15.63 -16.28 5.92
C VAL A 329 16.32 -15.60 4.74
N VAL A 330 17.39 -14.87 5.01
CA VAL A 330 18.23 -14.23 3.98
C VAL A 330 19.43 -15.14 3.66
N ALA A 331 19.64 -15.48 2.39
CA ALA A 331 20.76 -16.31 1.97
C ALA A 331 22.11 -15.61 2.15
N SER A 332 23.17 -16.40 2.29
CA SER A 332 24.53 -15.92 2.54
C SER A 332 25.13 -15.05 1.42
N ASP A 333 24.59 -15.17 0.20
CA ASP A 333 25.00 -14.47 -1.01
C ASP A 333 24.00 -13.37 -1.45
N ALA A 334 23.05 -13.01 -0.58
CA ALA A 334 22.20 -11.85 -0.80
C ALA A 334 23.03 -10.56 -0.85
N PRO A 335 22.85 -9.69 -1.85
CA PRO A 335 23.60 -8.43 -1.91
C PRO A 335 23.05 -7.37 -0.96
N SER A 336 23.79 -6.27 -0.82
CA SER A 336 23.74 -5.31 0.29
C SER A 336 22.42 -4.55 0.51
N SER A 337 21.54 -4.53 -0.48
CA SER A 337 20.22 -3.94 -0.31
C SER A 337 19.17 -4.76 -1.01
N ARG A 338 18.06 -4.95 -0.30
CA ARG A 338 16.90 -5.66 -0.81
C ARG A 338 15.62 -4.98 -0.36
N VAL A 339 14.62 -5.16 -1.22
CA VAL A 339 13.25 -4.72 -0.96
C VAL A 339 12.39 -5.96 -0.90
N ILE A 340 11.77 -6.18 0.25
CA ILE A 340 10.65 -7.12 0.42
C ILE A 340 9.39 -6.28 0.51
N ARG A 341 8.29 -6.86 0.07
CA ARG A 341 6.99 -6.23 -0.04
C ARG A 341 6.00 -6.99 0.83
N LEU A 342 5.27 -6.30 1.72
CA LEU A 342 4.13 -6.90 2.41
C LEU A 342 2.92 -6.87 1.49
N TYR A 343 2.25 -8.01 1.33
CA TYR A 343 1.00 -8.06 0.59
C TYR A 343 -0.13 -8.61 1.45
N THR A 344 -1.34 -8.23 1.08
CA THR A 344 -2.58 -8.85 1.53
C THR A 344 -3.31 -9.41 0.31
N ARG A 345 -3.86 -10.61 0.44
CA ARG A 345 -4.61 -11.31 -0.59
C ARG A 345 -5.90 -11.86 0.00
N ILE A 346 -6.97 -11.93 -0.78
CA ILE A 346 -8.22 -12.59 -0.38
C ILE A 346 -8.31 -13.92 -1.16
N ARG A 347 -8.66 -15.04 -0.49
CA ARG A 347 -8.91 -16.32 -1.18
C ARG A 347 -10.09 -16.13 -2.14
N ASP A 348 -9.97 -16.71 -3.34
CA ASP A 348 -10.79 -16.46 -4.56
C ASP A 348 -10.28 -15.37 -5.52
N GLY A 349 -9.09 -14.82 -5.27
CA GLY A 349 -8.21 -14.35 -6.37
C GLY A 349 -8.30 -12.88 -6.76
N ALA A 350 -9.08 -12.06 -6.07
CA ALA A 350 -9.06 -10.62 -6.28
C ALA A 350 -8.28 -9.94 -5.15
N PHE A 351 -7.27 -9.18 -5.56
CA PHE A 351 -6.50 -8.21 -4.78
C PHE A 351 -5.14 -8.65 -4.23
N VAL A 352 -4.12 -7.87 -4.60
CA VAL A 352 -2.78 -7.79 -4.00
C VAL A 352 -2.59 -6.29 -3.72
N ASP A 353 -2.44 -5.89 -2.46
CA ASP A 353 -2.09 -4.50 -2.11
C ASP A 353 -0.81 -4.06 -2.84
N GLU A 354 -0.76 -2.80 -3.29
CA GLU A 354 0.55 -2.25 -3.65
C GLU A 354 1.32 -2.04 -2.33
N PRO A 355 2.45 -2.73 -2.17
CA PRO A 355 3.08 -2.96 -0.88
C PRO A 355 3.72 -1.70 -0.34
N ASP A 356 3.53 -1.43 0.97
CA ASP A 356 4.48 -0.63 1.71
C ASP A 356 5.86 -1.28 1.54
N GLN A 357 6.80 -0.51 0.97
CA GLN A 357 8.13 -1.01 0.69
C GLN A 357 8.93 -1.08 1.99
N LEU A 358 9.30 -2.30 2.38
CA LEU A 358 10.34 -2.52 3.37
C LEU A 358 11.68 -2.51 2.65
N SER A 359 12.40 -1.41 2.76
CA SER A 359 13.84 -1.41 2.48
C SER A 359 14.59 -1.82 3.74
N PHE A 360 15.41 -2.85 3.62
CA PHE A 360 16.36 -3.21 4.67
C PHE A 360 17.78 -3.20 4.10
N GLY A 361 18.71 -2.73 4.93
CA GLY A 361 20.14 -2.84 4.69
C GLY A 361 20.63 -4.21 5.14
N ILE A 362 21.25 -4.95 4.23
CA ILE A 362 22.04 -6.13 4.59
C ILE A 362 23.49 -5.66 4.53
N ASN A 363 24.27 -5.88 5.57
CA ASN A 363 25.70 -5.62 5.43
C ASN A 363 26.24 -6.52 4.34
N SER A 364 26.83 -5.91 3.33
CA SER A 364 27.59 -6.66 2.35
C SER A 364 28.64 -7.48 3.07
N ARG A 365 28.97 -8.64 2.50
CA ARG A 365 30.06 -9.48 3.01
C ARG A 365 31.37 -8.71 3.21
N ILE A 366 31.62 -7.70 2.38
CA ILE A 366 32.76 -6.79 2.52
C ILE A 366 32.66 -5.84 3.72
N GLU A 367 31.47 -5.38 4.10
CA GLU A 367 31.26 -4.57 5.31
C GLU A 367 31.51 -5.40 6.58
N LEU A 368 31.11 -6.67 6.58
CA LEU A 368 31.40 -7.59 7.69
C LEU A 368 32.89 -7.90 7.80
N ASP A 369 33.53 -8.20 6.67
CA ASP A 369 34.98 -8.40 6.62
C ASP A 369 35.72 -7.14 7.08
N HIS A 370 35.28 -5.96 6.61
CA HIS A 370 35.83 -4.68 7.04
C HIS A 370 35.63 -4.40 8.52
N ALA A 371 34.45 -4.68 9.08
CA ALA A 371 34.15 -4.47 10.50
C ALA A 371 35.00 -5.39 11.39
N ALA A 372 35.09 -6.67 11.06
CA ALA A 372 35.93 -7.64 11.78
C ALA A 372 37.42 -7.24 11.76
N LEU A 373 37.92 -6.84 10.59
CA LEU A 373 39.30 -6.35 10.46
C LEU A 373 39.50 -5.03 11.21
N SER A 374 38.53 -4.11 11.17
CA SER A 374 38.60 -2.83 11.91
C SER A 374 38.60 -3.03 13.42
N ALA A 375 37.81 -3.99 13.92
CA ALA A 375 37.82 -4.40 15.32
C ALA A 375 39.20 -4.93 15.71
N LEU A 376 39.78 -5.84 14.91
CA LEU A 376 41.14 -6.34 15.13
C LEU A 376 42.18 -5.21 15.14
N PHE A 377 42.11 -4.32 14.15
CA PHE A 377 43.00 -3.16 14.06
C PHE A 377 42.92 -2.30 15.32
N THR A 378 41.71 -2.06 15.83
CA THR A 378 41.51 -1.22 17.01
C THR A 378 41.95 -1.93 18.29
N SER A 379 41.51 -3.18 18.49
CA SER A 379 41.74 -3.94 19.73
C SER A 379 43.20 -4.32 19.93
N THR A 380 44.01 -4.34 18.86
CA THR A 380 45.42 -4.74 18.91
C THR A 380 46.42 -3.64 18.61
N GLY A 381 45.98 -2.38 18.65
CA GLY A 381 46.86 -1.21 18.52
C GLY A 381 47.40 -1.00 17.10
N GLY A 382 46.54 -1.13 16.09
CA GLY A 382 46.82 -1.09 14.65
C GLY A 382 47.66 0.08 14.16
N ALA A 383 47.53 1.24 14.79
CA ALA A 383 48.36 2.41 14.50
C ALA A 383 49.85 2.19 14.81
N SER A 384 50.17 1.26 15.72
CA SER A 384 51.52 0.94 16.21
C SER A 384 52.08 -0.37 15.66
N TRP A 385 51.35 -1.08 14.79
CA TRP A 385 51.86 -2.30 14.17
C TRP A 385 53.10 -2.02 13.31
N GLN A 386 53.99 -3.01 13.21
CA GLN A 386 55.21 -2.88 12.40
C GLN A 386 54.90 -2.67 10.90
N ARG A 387 53.82 -3.29 10.41
CA ARG A 387 53.30 -3.20 9.04
C ARG A 387 51.79 -3.10 9.08
N ASN A 388 51.27 -1.94 8.72
CA ASN A 388 49.84 -1.63 8.62
C ASN A 388 49.49 -0.94 7.28
N ARG A 389 50.29 -1.19 6.24
CA ARG A 389 50.10 -0.53 4.93
C ARG A 389 48.66 -0.73 4.42
N ASN A 390 48.04 0.37 3.99
CA ASN A 390 46.70 0.46 3.43
C ASN A 390 45.53 0.14 4.38
N TRP A 391 45.78 -0.18 5.65
CA TRP A 391 44.71 -0.34 6.64
C TRP A 391 44.03 1.01 6.89
N ASN A 392 42.85 1.21 6.31
CA ASN A 392 42.04 2.40 6.46
C ASN A 392 40.65 2.02 6.97
N ILE A 393 40.49 2.03 8.29
CA ILE A 393 39.25 1.63 8.97
C ILE A 393 38.16 2.71 8.95
N ASN A 394 38.45 3.92 8.44
CA ASN A 394 37.55 5.06 8.51
C ASN A 394 36.47 5.05 7.41
N SER A 395 36.55 4.12 6.46
CA SER A 395 35.61 4.01 5.34
C SER A 395 35.58 2.57 4.82
N VAL A 396 34.39 2.05 4.53
CA VAL A 396 34.21 0.73 3.93
C VAL A 396 34.94 0.67 2.58
N PRO A 397 35.91 -0.24 2.38
CA PRO A 397 36.66 -0.37 1.14
C PRO A 397 35.89 -1.17 0.08
N THR A 398 36.28 -1.04 -1.18
CA THR A 398 35.97 -2.01 -2.24
C THR A 398 36.82 -3.28 -2.08
N LEU A 399 36.41 -4.40 -2.71
CA LEU A 399 37.19 -5.66 -2.64
C LEU A 399 38.64 -5.48 -3.13
N SER A 400 38.83 -4.61 -4.12
CA SER A 400 40.15 -4.29 -4.67
C SER A 400 41.01 -3.49 -3.70
N GLU A 401 40.42 -2.62 -2.89
CA GLU A 401 41.12 -1.86 -1.84
C GLU A 401 41.41 -2.75 -0.63
N LEU A 402 40.44 -3.57 -0.21
CA LEU A 402 40.62 -4.50 0.90
C LEU A 402 41.73 -5.52 0.61
N ALA A 403 41.82 -6.02 -0.62
CA ALA A 403 42.90 -6.90 -1.07
C ALA A 403 44.30 -6.24 -1.06
N GLN A 404 44.38 -4.91 -0.91
CA GLN A 404 45.64 -4.19 -0.78
C GLN A 404 46.06 -4.01 0.68
N TRP A 405 45.22 -4.33 1.65
CA TRP A 405 45.55 -4.24 3.08
C TRP A 405 46.65 -5.24 3.41
N TYR A 406 47.68 -4.78 4.12
CA TYR A 406 48.79 -5.66 4.47
C TYR A 406 48.30 -6.89 5.24
N GLY A 407 48.66 -8.07 4.77
CA GLY A 407 48.31 -9.34 5.40
C GLY A 407 46.93 -9.89 5.02
N VAL A 408 46.11 -9.16 4.25
CA VAL A 408 44.78 -9.59 3.81
C VAL A 408 44.87 -10.20 2.40
N VAL A 409 44.22 -11.34 2.20
CA VAL A 409 44.00 -11.93 0.87
C VAL A 409 42.52 -12.17 0.67
N VAL A 410 41.97 -11.58 -0.39
CA VAL A 410 40.59 -11.78 -0.82
C VAL A 410 40.55 -12.83 -1.91
N SER A 411 39.71 -13.86 -1.73
CA SER A 411 39.44 -14.90 -2.74
C SER A 411 37.93 -15.08 -2.86
N HIS A 412 37.41 -15.24 -4.07
CA HIS A 412 35.96 -15.43 -4.31
C HIS A 412 35.07 -14.35 -3.67
N GLY A 413 35.57 -13.11 -3.54
CA GLY A 413 34.81 -11.99 -2.98
C GLY A 413 34.77 -11.93 -1.45
N VAL A 414 35.55 -12.75 -0.74
CA VAL A 414 35.64 -12.77 0.72
C VAL A 414 37.09 -12.79 1.22
N VAL A 415 37.34 -12.34 2.44
CA VAL A 415 38.65 -12.49 3.09
C VAL A 415 38.92 -13.98 3.35
N SER A 416 39.91 -14.51 2.65
CA SER A 416 40.28 -15.93 2.67
C SER A 416 41.55 -16.20 3.50
N ARG A 417 42.42 -15.20 3.66
CA ARG A 417 43.59 -15.29 4.52
C ARG A 417 43.86 -13.97 5.20
N LEU A 418 44.21 -14.05 6.48
CA LEU A 418 44.71 -12.96 7.30
C LEU A 418 46.03 -13.39 7.95
N SER A 419 47.13 -12.76 7.55
CA SER A 419 48.48 -13.09 8.02
C SER A 419 49.20 -11.85 8.54
N LEU A 420 49.23 -11.70 9.86
CA LEU A 420 49.86 -10.60 10.58
C LEU A 420 50.91 -11.11 11.57
N CYS A 421 51.55 -12.25 11.28
CA CYS A 421 52.64 -12.74 12.13
C CYS A 421 53.80 -11.75 12.19
N ARG A 422 54.47 -11.66 13.35
CA ARG A 422 55.62 -10.76 13.58
C ARG A 422 55.30 -9.32 13.23
N ASN A 423 54.20 -8.80 13.77
CA ASN A 423 53.71 -7.47 13.42
C ASN A 423 53.47 -6.55 14.63
N HIS A 424 53.94 -6.96 15.81
CA HIS A 424 53.83 -6.24 17.07
C HIS A 424 52.37 -5.94 17.48
N LEU A 425 51.44 -6.86 17.18
CA LEU A 425 50.07 -6.78 17.70
C LEU A 425 50.12 -6.90 19.22
N THR A 426 49.42 -6.01 19.93
CA THR A 426 49.23 -6.06 21.39
C THR A 426 47.73 -6.20 21.71
N GLY A 427 47.26 -6.00 22.93
CA GLY A 427 45.81 -6.00 23.24
C GLY A 427 45.15 -7.38 23.15
N THR A 428 43.87 -7.46 22.77
CA THR A 428 43.07 -8.71 22.80
C THR A 428 42.47 -9.04 21.43
N LEU A 429 42.14 -10.32 21.21
CA LEU A 429 41.38 -10.74 20.04
C LEU A 429 39.91 -10.30 20.19
N PRO A 430 39.32 -9.62 19.18
CA PRO A 430 37.90 -9.28 19.18
C PRO A 430 37.04 -10.48 18.78
N SER A 431 35.83 -10.58 19.34
CA SER A 431 34.85 -11.62 18.97
C SER A 431 34.37 -11.47 17.52
N GLU A 432 34.38 -10.23 16.99
CA GLU A 432 34.00 -9.90 15.62
C GLU A 432 34.88 -10.60 14.57
N LEU A 433 36.07 -11.11 14.94
CA LEU A 433 36.86 -11.97 14.04
C LEU A 433 36.10 -13.22 13.60
N GLY A 434 35.18 -13.74 14.43
CA GLY A 434 34.30 -14.86 14.08
C GLY A 434 33.40 -14.57 12.88
N ASN A 435 33.22 -13.31 12.50
CA ASN A 435 32.41 -12.93 11.34
C ASN A 435 33.12 -13.17 10.01
N LEU A 436 34.42 -13.47 9.97
CA LEU A 436 35.21 -13.77 8.77
C LEU A 436 34.92 -15.18 8.19
N GLN A 437 33.66 -15.55 7.96
CA GLN A 437 33.21 -16.88 7.49
C GLN A 437 33.93 -17.44 6.24
N GLY A 438 34.52 -16.58 5.39
CA GLY A 438 35.33 -17.01 4.24
C GLY A 438 36.78 -17.37 4.56
N LEU A 439 37.21 -17.21 5.82
CA LEU A 439 38.61 -17.29 6.22
C LEU A 439 39.08 -18.75 6.29
N GLU A 440 40.09 -19.07 5.49
CA GLU A 440 40.73 -20.38 5.45
C GLU A 440 42.03 -20.41 6.27
N ASP A 441 42.66 -19.25 6.47
CA ASP A 441 44.01 -19.17 7.02
C ASP A 441 44.18 -17.91 7.90
N LEU A 442 44.15 -18.09 9.22
CA LEU A 442 44.35 -17.06 10.22
C LEU A 442 45.72 -17.24 10.90
N ARG A 443 46.62 -16.28 10.72
CA ARG A 443 47.96 -16.31 11.31
C ARG A 443 48.29 -15.02 12.03
N LEU A 444 48.33 -15.10 13.36
CA LEU A 444 48.67 -14.02 14.27
C LEU A 444 49.89 -14.38 15.15
N CYS A 445 50.68 -15.36 14.70
CA CYS A 445 51.85 -15.90 15.39
C CYS A 445 52.97 -14.88 15.63
N ASP A 446 53.83 -15.12 16.63
CA ASP A 446 54.95 -14.22 16.97
C ASP A 446 54.49 -12.76 17.20
N ASN A 447 53.51 -12.53 18.08
CA ASN A 447 53.04 -11.20 18.48
C ASN A 447 53.00 -11.09 20.02
N SER A 448 52.32 -10.08 20.56
CA SER A 448 52.16 -9.85 22.00
C SER A 448 50.69 -9.72 22.40
N ILE A 449 49.82 -10.50 21.73
CA ILE A 449 48.39 -10.52 21.99
C ILE A 449 48.15 -11.18 23.36
N THR A 450 47.22 -10.62 24.13
CA THR A 450 46.82 -11.00 25.49
C THR A 450 45.33 -11.37 25.55
N GLY A 451 44.86 -11.86 26.69
CA GLY A 451 43.46 -12.23 26.88
C GLY A 451 43.15 -13.65 26.37
N GLU A 452 41.87 -13.97 26.30
CA GLU A 452 41.39 -15.30 25.92
C GLU A 452 41.18 -15.43 24.41
N ILE A 453 41.09 -16.67 23.92
CA ILE A 453 40.61 -16.94 22.56
C ILE A 453 39.08 -16.76 22.57
N PRO A 454 38.50 -15.86 21.74
CA PRO A 454 37.05 -15.72 21.65
C PRO A 454 36.40 -17.02 21.16
N PRO A 455 35.37 -17.55 21.85
CA PRO A 455 34.61 -18.72 21.39
C PRO A 455 34.04 -18.56 19.97
N GLU A 456 33.73 -17.32 19.55
CA GLU A 456 33.20 -16.98 18.23
C GLU A 456 34.15 -17.34 17.09
N LEU A 457 35.45 -17.58 17.35
CA LEU A 457 36.34 -18.15 16.34
C LEU A 457 35.91 -19.55 15.89
N GLY A 458 35.08 -20.27 16.66
CA GLY A 458 34.42 -21.50 16.25
C GLY A 458 33.47 -21.33 15.06
N ASN A 459 33.00 -20.11 14.78
CA ASN A 459 32.12 -19.83 13.64
C ASN A 459 32.84 -19.86 12.29
N LEU A 460 34.18 -19.91 12.27
CA LEU A 460 35.01 -19.89 11.07
C LEU A 460 35.07 -21.26 10.40
N THR A 461 33.93 -21.81 9.99
CA THR A 461 33.80 -23.20 9.51
C THR A 461 34.68 -23.59 8.31
N GLN A 462 35.18 -22.62 7.55
CA GLN A 462 36.13 -22.82 6.43
C GLN A 462 37.61 -22.82 6.86
N LEU A 463 37.91 -22.55 8.12
CA LEU A 463 39.26 -22.36 8.61
C LEU A 463 40.06 -23.67 8.56
N GLN A 464 41.17 -23.64 7.83
CA GLN A 464 42.08 -24.76 7.64
C GLN A 464 43.35 -24.62 8.48
N ARG A 465 43.73 -23.38 8.80
CA ARG A 465 44.93 -23.07 9.57
C ARG A 465 44.66 -21.94 10.57
N LEU A 466 44.93 -22.23 11.84
CA LEU A 466 44.91 -21.27 12.93
C LEU A 466 46.28 -21.25 13.61
N GLU A 467 47.01 -20.15 13.45
CA GLU A 467 48.33 -19.94 14.07
C GLU A 467 48.26 -18.77 15.05
N LEU A 468 48.16 -19.08 16.34
CA LEU A 468 48.20 -18.12 17.46
C LEU A 468 49.44 -18.32 18.34
N ASP A 469 50.40 -19.15 17.91
CA ASP A 469 51.61 -19.48 18.65
C ASP A 469 52.50 -18.26 18.93
N ARG A 470 53.26 -18.31 20.03
CA ARG A 470 54.17 -17.24 20.46
C ARG A 470 53.44 -15.91 20.65
N ASN A 471 52.44 -15.93 21.52
CA ASN A 471 51.72 -14.78 22.04
C ASN A 471 51.66 -14.87 23.58
N SER A 472 50.84 -14.03 24.21
CA SER A 472 50.60 -14.01 25.66
C SER A 472 49.14 -14.34 25.98
N LEU A 473 48.48 -15.17 25.16
CA LEU A 473 47.09 -15.56 25.38
C LEU A 473 46.94 -16.42 26.64
N THR A 474 45.82 -16.26 27.34
CA THR A 474 45.49 -16.89 28.63
C THR A 474 44.13 -17.59 28.55
N GLY A 475 43.69 -18.20 29.65
CA GLY A 475 42.38 -18.86 29.74
C GLY A 475 42.40 -20.27 29.13
N ASN A 476 41.20 -20.85 28.98
CA ASN A 476 41.02 -22.18 28.40
C ASN A 476 40.95 -22.10 26.87
N ILE A 477 41.29 -23.20 26.19
CA ILE A 477 41.00 -23.35 24.77
C ILE A 477 39.48 -23.54 24.63
N PRO A 478 38.75 -22.67 23.89
CA PRO A 478 37.29 -22.79 23.73
C PRO A 478 36.91 -24.12 23.09
N ASN A 479 35.84 -24.74 23.59
CA ASN A 479 35.35 -26.02 23.05
C ASN A 479 34.82 -25.84 21.61
N GLU A 480 34.38 -24.65 21.28
CA GLU A 480 33.87 -24.20 19.99
C GLU A 480 34.94 -24.30 18.89
N LEU A 481 36.24 -24.27 19.24
CA LEU A 481 37.29 -24.58 18.26
C LEU A 481 37.21 -26.04 17.76
N GLY A 482 36.54 -26.93 18.52
CA GLY A 482 36.21 -28.29 18.10
C GLY A 482 35.21 -28.36 16.94
N ASP A 483 34.45 -27.29 16.69
CA ASP A 483 33.46 -27.23 15.60
C ASP A 483 34.10 -26.92 14.23
N LEU A 484 35.39 -26.56 14.21
CA LEU A 484 36.16 -26.23 13.01
C LEU A 484 36.54 -27.48 12.20
N ALA A 485 35.55 -28.09 11.55
CA ALA A 485 35.70 -29.36 10.85
C ALA A 485 36.74 -29.37 9.71
N GLN A 486 37.11 -28.21 9.16
CA GLN A 486 38.12 -28.08 8.10
C GLN A 486 39.55 -27.84 8.63
N LEU A 487 39.72 -27.69 9.94
CA LEU A 487 40.99 -27.31 10.55
C LEU A 487 42.03 -28.44 10.40
N ARG A 488 43.15 -28.12 9.75
CA ARG A 488 44.26 -29.05 9.50
C ARG A 488 45.51 -28.71 10.30
N ARG A 489 45.63 -27.46 10.72
CA ARG A 489 46.77 -26.97 11.48
C ARG A 489 46.29 -26.03 12.57
N LEU A 490 46.59 -26.40 13.81
CA LEU A 490 46.33 -25.60 15.00
C LEU A 490 47.66 -25.41 15.73
N GLU A 491 48.16 -24.18 15.77
CA GLU A 491 49.40 -23.83 16.46
C GLU A 491 49.07 -22.86 17.59
N LEU A 492 49.09 -23.37 18.83
CA LEU A 492 48.79 -22.58 20.04
C LEU A 492 50.00 -22.52 21.01
N HIS A 493 51.12 -23.13 20.64
CA HIS A 493 52.29 -23.28 21.50
C HIS A 493 52.92 -21.92 21.88
N THR A 494 53.64 -21.87 23.00
CA THR A 494 54.25 -20.62 23.50
C THR A 494 53.19 -19.53 23.75
N ASN A 495 52.20 -19.87 24.58
CA ASN A 495 51.20 -18.99 25.19
C ASN A 495 51.06 -19.35 26.68
N SER A 496 50.16 -18.71 27.41
CA SER A 496 49.90 -18.92 28.84
C SER A 496 48.53 -19.58 29.12
N PHE A 497 48.12 -20.51 28.27
CA PHE A 497 46.84 -21.22 28.42
C PHE A 497 46.79 -22.09 29.69
N THR A 498 45.57 -22.25 30.21
CA THR A 498 45.23 -23.11 31.35
C THR A 498 44.12 -24.10 30.96
N GLY A 499 43.79 -25.02 31.87
CA GLY A 499 42.82 -26.10 31.63
C GLY A 499 43.50 -27.39 31.24
#